data_AF-A0A7V1RC42-F1
#
_entry.id   AF-A0A7V1RC42-F1
#
_cell.length_a   1.000
_cell.length_b   1.000
_cell.length_c   1.000
_cell.angle_alpha   90.00
_cell.angle_beta   90.00
_cell.angle_gamma   90.00
#
_symmetry.space_group_name_H-M   'P 1'
#
loop_
_entity.id
_entity.type
_entity.pdbx_description
1 polymer ?
#
loop_
_entity_poly.entity_id
_entity_poly.type
_entity_poly.pdbx_seq_one_letter_code
_entity_poly.pdbx_strand_id
1 'polypeptide(L)'
;AAPRRALYIMTIRSNREGFGPLFDQADSTNSVDRRTVSTVAPQALFMMNSPFVLEQAKALARRLLAVPGTDIDRIRRAYALLYARPPRPAEVEVGRRFLARQRAGLRPPGGSSGADQAAWERWAQVLLCANEFLYID
;
A
#
# COMPACT_ATOMS: atom_id res chain seq x y z
N ALA A 1 7.39 19.88 2.25
CA ALA A 1 6.45 20.24 1.16
C ALA A 1 5.05 19.78 1.56
N ALA A 2 4.01 20.57 1.26
CA ALA A 2 2.62 20.16 1.53
C ALA A 2 2.19 19.05 0.54
N PRO A 3 1.38 18.06 0.98
CA PRO A 3 0.88 17.03 0.08
C PRO A 3 0.00 17.66 -1.01
N ARG A 4 0.26 17.32 -2.27
CA ARG A 4 -0.49 17.80 -3.44
C ARG A 4 -1.03 16.61 -4.22
N ARG A 5 -2.29 16.70 -4.66
CA ARG A 5 -2.86 15.69 -5.56
C ARG A 5 -2.17 15.81 -6.92
N ALA A 6 -1.89 14.68 -7.56
CA ALA A 6 -1.24 14.64 -8.87
C ALA A 6 -1.96 15.49 -9.93
N LEU A 7 -3.29 15.60 -9.84
CA LEU A 7 -4.13 16.46 -10.68
C LEU A 7 -3.69 17.94 -10.71
N TYR A 8 -3.06 18.43 -9.64
CA TYR A 8 -2.63 19.82 -9.51
C TYR A 8 -1.13 20.02 -9.73
N ILE A 9 -0.40 18.98 -10.15
CA ILE A 9 1.02 19.08 -10.44
C ILE A 9 1.17 19.65 -11.85
N MET A 10 1.93 20.74 -11.98
CA MET A 10 2.29 21.29 -13.29
C MET A 10 3.01 20.21 -14.10
N THR A 11 2.47 19.89 -15.27
CA THR A 11 3.08 18.94 -16.20
C THR A 11 3.79 19.74 -17.29
N ILE A 12 5.11 19.63 -17.34
CA ILE A 12 5.92 20.19 -18.43
C ILE A 12 5.98 19.13 -19.53
N ARG A 13 5.59 19.47 -20.77
CA ARG A 13 5.51 18.51 -21.88
C ARG A 13 6.80 17.72 -22.12
N SER A 14 7.96 18.35 -21.94
CA SER A 14 9.27 17.70 -22.10
C SER A 14 9.76 16.99 -20.85
N ASN A 15 9.17 17.24 -19.68
CA ASN A 15 9.63 16.64 -18.43
C ASN A 15 8.89 15.32 -18.16
N ARG A 16 9.63 14.22 -18.16
CA ARG A 16 9.15 12.88 -17.79
C ARG A 16 9.65 12.42 -16.41
N GLU A 17 10.16 13.32 -15.60
CA GLU A 17 10.59 13.03 -14.23
C GLU A 17 9.41 12.61 -13.34
N GLY A 18 9.74 11.81 -12.31
CA GLY A 18 8.78 11.28 -11.36
C GLY A 18 8.31 9.86 -11.72
N PHE A 19 7.30 9.38 -11.00
CA PHE A 19 6.81 8.00 -11.14
C PHE A 19 5.69 7.86 -12.16
N GLY A 20 5.18 8.95 -12.75
CA GLY A 20 4.05 8.92 -13.67
C GLY A 20 4.24 7.95 -14.85
N PRO A 21 5.36 8.01 -15.59
CA PRO A 21 5.62 7.06 -16.69
C PRO A 21 5.68 5.60 -16.23
N LEU A 22 6.13 5.34 -15.00
CA LEU A 22 6.17 3.99 -14.44
C LEU A 22 4.76 3.41 -14.26
N PHE A 23 3.76 4.24 -14.01
CA PHE A 23 2.36 3.85 -13.85
C PHE A 23 1.52 4.27 -15.06
N ASP A 24 2.06 4.13 -16.27
CA ASP A 24 1.34 4.35 -17.53
C ASP A 24 0.63 5.71 -17.62
N GLN A 25 1.26 6.78 -17.14
CA GLN A 25 0.77 8.14 -17.39
C GLN A 25 0.75 8.42 -18.90
N ALA A 26 -0.30 9.10 -19.35
CA ALA A 26 -0.42 9.50 -20.76
C ALA A 26 0.79 10.36 -21.18
N ASP A 27 1.31 10.09 -22.38
CA ASP A 27 2.36 10.88 -22.99
C ASP A 27 1.88 12.31 -23.25
N SER A 28 2.57 13.30 -22.66
CA SER A 28 2.24 14.72 -22.80
C SER A 28 2.68 15.34 -24.14
N THR A 29 3.48 14.60 -24.92
CA THR A 29 3.99 15.01 -26.25
C THR A 29 3.16 14.48 -27.42
N ASN A 30 2.36 13.43 -27.18
CA ASN A 30 1.57 12.75 -28.21
C ASN A 30 0.09 12.74 -27.85
N SER A 31 -0.78 12.57 -28.85
CA SER A 31 -2.19 12.27 -28.57
C SER A 31 -2.31 10.82 -28.13
N VAL A 32 -2.90 10.61 -26.95
CA VAL A 32 -3.16 9.28 -26.38
C VAL A 32 -4.67 9.11 -26.27
N ASP A 33 -5.22 8.21 -27.07
CA ASP A 33 -6.66 7.90 -27.12
C ASP A 33 -7.08 6.98 -25.97
N ARG A 34 -6.18 6.09 -25.54
CA ARG A 34 -6.41 5.16 -24.42
C ARG A 34 -5.16 4.97 -23.58
N ARG A 35 -5.34 4.87 -22.27
CA ARG A 35 -4.26 4.48 -21.36
C ARG A 35 -3.83 3.04 -21.64
N THR A 36 -2.54 2.84 -21.88
CA THR A 36 -1.94 1.51 -21.88
C THR A 36 -2.02 0.96 -20.46
N VAL A 37 -2.58 -0.23 -20.27
CA VAL A 37 -2.57 -0.91 -18.96
C VAL A 37 -1.44 -1.91 -19.00
N SER A 38 -0.36 -1.64 -18.28
CA SER A 38 0.76 -2.56 -18.16
C SER A 38 0.84 -3.10 -16.73
N THR A 39 1.15 -4.39 -16.61
CA THR A 39 1.43 -5.04 -15.33
C THR A 39 2.89 -5.45 -15.32
N VAL A 40 3.79 -4.47 -15.19
CA VAL A 40 5.23 -4.72 -15.36
C VAL A 40 5.93 -4.84 -14.01
N ALA A 41 6.90 -5.76 -13.93
CA ALA A 41 7.68 -6.01 -12.71
C ALA A 41 8.27 -4.74 -12.05
N PRO A 42 8.72 -3.71 -12.80
CA PRO A 42 9.20 -2.46 -12.20
C PRO A 42 8.17 -1.72 -11.32
N GLN A 43 6.87 -1.79 -11.64
CA GLN A 43 5.82 -1.16 -10.84
C GLN A 43 5.72 -1.80 -9.45
N ALA A 44 5.72 -3.14 -9.40
CA ALA A 44 5.69 -3.89 -8.14
C ALA A 44 6.99 -3.67 -7.33
N LEU A 45 8.14 -3.63 -7.99
CA LEU A 45 9.42 -3.37 -7.32
C LEU A 45 9.49 -1.96 -6.73
N PHE A 46 8.97 -0.96 -7.46
CA PHE A 46 8.84 0.39 -6.94
C PHE A 46 7.94 0.41 -5.71
N MET A 47 6.79 -0.26 -5.74
CA MET A 47 5.91 -0.31 -4.57
C MET A 47 6.59 -0.91 -3.34
N MET A 48 7.36 -1.98 -3.52
CA MET A 48 8.04 -2.65 -2.41
C MET A 48 9.15 -1.81 -1.79
N ASN A 49 9.82 -0.94 -2.56
CA ASN A 49 11.00 -0.18 -2.11
C ASN A 49 10.76 1.33 -1.97
N SER A 50 9.59 1.84 -2.37
CA SER A 50 9.31 3.27 -2.38
C SER A 50 9.18 3.82 -0.95
N PRO A 51 9.97 4.85 -0.57
CA PRO A 51 9.81 5.53 0.72
C PRO A 51 8.39 6.08 0.92
N PHE A 52 7.73 6.51 -0.16
CA PHE A 52 6.35 6.96 -0.10
C PHE A 52 5.41 5.82 0.32
N VAL A 53 5.52 4.64 -0.30
CA VAL A 53 4.66 3.49 0.05
C VAL A 53 4.91 3.04 1.48
N LEU A 54 6.16 3.06 1.95
CA LEU A 54 6.50 2.78 3.34
C LEU A 54 5.85 3.77 4.31
N GLU A 55 5.86 5.07 4.02
CA GLU A 55 5.17 6.06 4.85
C GLU A 55 3.64 5.89 4.83
N GLN A 56 3.06 5.54 3.68
CA GLN A 56 1.63 5.23 3.60
C GLN A 56 1.27 3.96 4.40
N ALA A 57 2.14 2.94 4.40
CA ALA A 57 1.97 1.73 5.21
C ALA A 57 1.98 2.05 6.71
N LYS A 58 2.90 2.92 7.15
CA LYS A 58 2.95 3.43 8.54
C LYS A 58 1.69 4.18 8.92
N ALA A 59 1.21 5.07 8.05
CA ALA A 59 -0.02 5.82 8.27
C ALA A 59 -1.24 4.90 8.35
N LEU A 60 -1.33 3.89 7.49
CA LEU A 60 -2.41 2.91 7.51
C LEU A 60 -2.37 2.07 8.80
N ALA A 61 -1.20 1.58 9.20
CA ALA A 61 -1.04 0.82 10.44
C ALA A 61 -1.50 1.62 11.66
N ARG A 62 -1.07 2.90 11.78
CA ARG A 62 -1.54 3.80 12.84
C ARG A 62 -3.06 3.96 12.81
N ARG A 63 -3.66 4.14 11.64
CA ARG A 63 -5.12 4.28 11.49
C ARG A 63 -5.87 3.02 11.92
N LEU A 64 -5.33 1.83 11.63
CA LEU A 64 -5.93 0.55 12.02
C LEU A 64 -5.79 0.28 13.51
N LEU A 65 -4.64 0.61 14.10
CA LEU A 65 -4.35 0.41 15.52
C LEU A 65 -5.04 1.43 16.43
N ALA A 66 -5.31 2.64 15.93
CA ALA A 66 -6.02 3.69 16.67
C ALA A 66 -7.45 3.29 17.06
N VAL A 67 -8.05 2.30 16.39
CA VAL A 67 -9.38 1.82 16.75
C VAL A 67 -9.28 0.50 17.52
N PRO A 68 -9.88 0.42 18.73
CA PRO A 68 -9.93 -0.82 19.50
C PRO A 68 -10.63 -1.93 18.71
N GLY A 69 -10.16 -3.17 18.89
CA GLY A 69 -10.71 -4.34 18.24
C GLY A 69 -9.74 -5.51 18.22
N THR A 70 -10.20 -6.63 17.69
CA THR A 70 -9.35 -7.82 17.46
C THR A 70 -8.53 -7.67 16.17
N ASP A 71 -7.54 -8.54 15.96
CA ASP A 71 -6.83 -8.59 14.68
C ASP A 71 -7.76 -8.83 13.50
N ILE A 72 -8.82 -9.61 13.68
CA ILE A 72 -9.81 -9.91 12.64
C ILE A 72 -10.58 -8.63 12.28
N ASP A 73 -10.98 -7.83 13.26
CA ASP A 73 -11.69 -6.57 13.02
C ASP A 73 -10.81 -5.57 12.28
N ARG A 74 -9.52 -5.51 12.62
CA ARG A 74 -8.54 -4.67 11.92
C ARG A 74 -8.26 -5.15 10.50
N ILE A 75 -8.16 -6.47 10.27
CA ILE A 75 -8.04 -7.04 8.91
C ILE A 75 -9.28 -6.67 8.09
N ARG A 76 -10.49 -6.87 8.62
CA ARG A 76 -11.74 -6.50 7.93
C ARG A 76 -11.77 -5.01 7.57
N ARG A 77 -11.33 -4.16 8.49
CA ARG A 77 -11.22 -2.72 8.25
C ARG A 77 -10.19 -2.37 7.17
N ALA A 78 -9.04 -3.02 7.16
CA ALA A 78 -8.02 -2.79 6.14
C ALA A 78 -8.57 -3.10 4.74
N TYR A 79 -9.26 -4.23 4.58
CA TYR A 79 -9.89 -4.61 3.30
C TYR A 79 -11.00 -3.64 2.89
N ALA A 80 -11.85 -3.21 3.83
CA ALA A 80 -12.88 -2.21 3.53
C ALA A 80 -12.28 -0.86 3.10
N LEU A 81 -11.16 -0.44 3.71
CA LEU A 81 -10.48 0.82 3.38
C LEU A 81 -9.72 0.78 2.06
N LEU A 82 -9.10 -0.36 1.71
CA LEU A 82 -8.24 -0.47 0.54
C LEU A 82 -8.96 -1.01 -0.69
N TYR A 83 -9.87 -1.96 -0.52
CA TYR A 83 -10.50 -2.72 -1.62
C TYR A 83 -12.02 -2.56 -1.67
N ALA A 84 -12.61 -1.75 -0.77
CA ALA A 84 -14.05 -1.51 -0.70
C ALA A 84 -14.91 -2.80 -0.58
N ARG A 85 -14.36 -3.88 -0.04
CA ARG A 85 -15.06 -5.16 0.18
C ARG A 85 -14.64 -5.83 1.49
N PRO A 86 -15.43 -6.79 2.02
CA PRO A 86 -14.97 -7.63 3.11
C PRO A 86 -13.87 -8.62 2.66
N PRO A 87 -12.96 -9.01 3.57
CA PRO A 87 -11.99 -10.07 3.30
C PRO A 87 -12.70 -11.42 3.22
N ARG A 88 -12.21 -12.29 2.34
CA ARG A 88 -12.59 -13.70 2.27
C ARG A 88 -12.02 -14.46 3.48
N PRO A 89 -12.62 -15.60 3.89
CA PRO A 89 -12.11 -16.39 5.03
C PRO A 89 -10.63 -16.76 4.91
N ALA A 90 -10.17 -17.14 3.70
CA ALA A 90 -8.75 -17.46 3.45
C ALA A 90 -7.82 -16.25 3.63
N GLU A 91 -8.28 -15.04 3.28
CA GLU A 91 -7.51 -13.81 3.43
C GLU A 91 -7.35 -13.39 4.89
N VAL A 92 -8.41 -13.59 5.70
CA VAL A 92 -8.35 -13.39 7.15
C VAL A 92 -7.32 -14.33 7.78
N GLU A 93 -7.30 -15.59 7.36
CA GLU A 93 -6.35 -16.58 7.88
C GLU A 93 -4.91 -16.24 7.48
N VAL A 94 -4.68 -15.83 6.22
CA VAL A 94 -3.36 -15.36 5.77
C VAL A 94 -2.89 -14.17 6.61
N GLY A 95 -3.76 -13.18 6.84
CA GLY A 95 -3.45 -12.01 7.65
C GLY A 95 -3.09 -12.37 9.09
N ARG A 96 -3.90 -13.23 9.74
CA ARG A 96 -3.62 -13.71 11.10
C ARG A 96 -2.28 -14.43 11.19
N ARG A 97 -2.02 -15.37 10.29
CA ARG A 97 -0.78 -16.13 10.26
C ARG A 97 0.43 -15.23 10.01
N PHE A 98 0.30 -14.24 9.13
CA PHE A 98 1.35 -13.27 8.85
C PHE A 98 1.69 -12.45 10.11
N LEU A 99 0.67 -11.86 10.76
CA LEU A 99 0.86 -11.05 11.97
C LEU A 99 1.47 -11.87 13.11
N ALA A 100 1.03 -13.12 13.32
CA ALA A 100 1.60 -14.01 14.32
C ALA A 100 3.09 -14.28 14.06
N ARG A 101 3.48 -14.57 12.81
CA ARG A 101 4.89 -14.78 12.43
C ARG A 101 5.72 -13.52 12.63
N GLN A 102 5.21 -12.36 12.26
CA GLN A 102 5.92 -11.09 12.41
C GLN A 102 6.18 -10.78 13.89
N ARG A 103 5.15 -10.90 14.74
CA ARG A 103 5.30 -10.68 16.19
C ARG A 103 6.31 -11.65 16.83
N ALA A 104 6.36 -12.90 16.37
CA ALA A 104 7.33 -13.89 16.86
C ALA A 104 8.77 -13.54 16.45
N GLY A 105 8.98 -13.10 15.21
CA GLY A 105 10.32 -12.72 14.71
C GLY A 105 10.80 -11.34 15.16
N LEU A 106 9.89 -10.44 15.54
CA LEU A 106 10.20 -9.05 15.91
C LEU A 106 10.50 -8.85 17.39
N ARG A 107 10.37 -9.86 18.26
CA ARG A 107 10.46 -9.71 19.73
C ARG A 107 11.87 -9.29 20.18
N PRO A 108 12.15 -7.99 20.48
CA PRO A 108 13.41 -7.56 21.04
C PRO A 108 13.29 -7.51 22.58
N PRO A 109 14.39 -7.25 23.33
CA PRO A 109 14.34 -7.17 24.79
C PRO A 109 13.52 -6.00 25.39
N GLY A 110 12.80 -5.20 24.60
CA GLY A 110 12.36 -3.83 24.97
C GLY A 110 10.86 -3.49 24.87
N GLY A 111 9.94 -4.47 24.82
CA GLY A 111 8.49 -4.22 24.97
C GLY A 111 7.61 -4.68 23.80
N SER A 112 6.32 -4.94 24.08
CA SER A 112 5.36 -5.55 23.15
C SER A 112 4.71 -4.58 22.16
N SER A 113 4.58 -3.29 22.52
CA SER A 113 3.84 -2.30 21.73
C SER A 113 4.52 -1.96 20.39
N GLY A 114 5.85 -1.80 20.38
CA GLY A 114 6.61 -1.51 19.15
C GLY A 114 6.63 -2.68 18.16
N ALA A 115 6.65 -3.91 18.66
CA ALA A 115 6.61 -5.12 17.83
C ALA A 115 5.25 -5.27 17.13
N ASP A 116 4.15 -4.89 17.79
CA ASP A 116 2.81 -4.93 17.19
C ASP A 116 2.65 -3.88 16.09
N GLN A 117 3.07 -2.64 16.35
CA GLN A 117 3.10 -1.57 15.35
C GLN A 117 3.87 -2.01 14.10
N ALA A 118 5.09 -2.52 14.25
CA ALA A 118 5.92 -2.97 13.13
C ALA A 118 5.29 -4.14 12.34
N ALA A 119 4.59 -5.06 13.01
CA ALA A 119 3.89 -6.15 12.35
C ALA A 119 2.75 -5.62 11.45
N TRP A 120 1.98 -4.65 11.94
CA TRP A 120 0.91 -4.00 11.17
C TRP A 120 1.43 -3.12 10.03
N GLU A 121 2.58 -2.46 10.21
CA GLU A 121 3.23 -1.70 9.13
C GLU A 121 3.63 -2.61 7.97
N ARG A 122 4.24 -3.77 8.27
CA ARG A 122 4.58 -4.78 7.25
C ARG A 122 3.35 -5.34 6.57
N TRP A 123 2.29 -5.62 7.33
CA TRP A 123 1.03 -6.11 6.75
C TRP A 123 0.37 -5.06 5.85
N ALA A 124 0.35 -3.80 6.27
CA ALA A 124 -0.13 -2.68 5.47
C ALA A 124 0.66 -2.53 4.15
N GLN A 125 1.98 -2.68 4.21
CA GLN A 125 2.83 -2.65 3.01
C GLN A 125 2.46 -3.78 2.05
N VAL A 126 2.25 -5.01 2.54
CA VAL A 126 1.84 -6.15 1.71
C VAL A 126 0.52 -5.85 0.99
N LEU A 127 -0.48 -5.32 1.70
CA LEU A 127 -1.76 -4.98 1.11
C LEU A 127 -1.66 -3.86 0.08
N LEU A 128 -0.86 -2.83 0.34
CA LEU A 128 -0.62 -1.74 -0.61
C LEU A 128 0.12 -2.22 -1.86
N CYS A 129 0.93 -3.27 -1.76
CA CYS A 129 1.63 -3.86 -2.91
C CYS A 129 0.83 -4.98 -3.61
N ALA A 130 -0.37 -5.31 -3.15
CA ALA A 130 -1.18 -6.36 -3.75
C ALA A 130 -1.76 -5.92 -5.09
N ASN A 131 -1.92 -6.87 -6.03
CA ASN A 131 -2.49 -6.58 -7.36
C ASN A 131 -3.86 -5.89 -7.27
N GLU A 132 -4.70 -6.31 -6.34
CA GLU A 132 -6.03 -5.73 -6.12
C GLU A 132 -5.99 -4.27 -5.64
N PHE A 133 -4.87 -3.80 -5.07
CA PHE A 133 -4.69 -2.38 -4.79
C PHE A 133 -4.33 -1.59 -6.05
N LEU A 134 -3.51 -2.21 -6.91
CA LEU A 134 -2.91 -1.59 -8.08
C LEU A 134 -3.86 -1.51 -9.27
N TYR A 135 -4.69 -2.54 -9.44
CA TYR A 135 -5.53 -2.73 -10.61
C TYR A 135 -6.98 -2.90 -10.19
N ILE A 136 -7.86 -2.18 -10.87
CA ILE A 136 -9.30 -2.38 -10.80
C ILE A 136 -9.63 -3.31 -11.96
N ASP A 137 -10.08 -4.53 -11.66
CA ASP A 137 -10.61 -5.46 -12.65
C ASP A 137 -11.97 -4.98 -13.20
#